data_AF-A0A1V9H5Z9-F1
#
_entry.id   AF-A0A1V9H5Z9-F1
#
_cell.length_a   1.000
_cell.length_b   1.000
_cell.length_c   1.000
_cell.angle_alpha   90.00
_cell.angle_beta   90.00
_cell.angle_gamma   90.00
#
_symmetry.space_group_name_H-M   'P 1'
#
loop_
_entity.id
_entity.type
_entity.pdbx_description
1 polymer ?
#
loop_
_entity_poly.entity_id
_entity_poly.type
_entity_poly.pdbx_seq_one_letter_code
_entity_poly.pdbx_strand_id
1 'polypeptide(L)'
;MMISVTINNSMFMQPRNTPESAWLGHIPFAAWLVELVRPDILVELGTHRGASYLAFCQAVQACAAPTRCYAVDTWQGDEHAGEYGDEVFLPLLDYHQRNYADFSRLMRMRFEEAVEYFDDRTVDILHIDGLHTYEAVKNDFETWQAKLSKRAVVLFHDINVRERGFGVWKYWDEMRTQYPSFAFTHTHGLGVLLVGPEQPQPLLDLCRLDVANGDAVLGNRLFDQLGKLIGANIDIGTLAQEQGRLIGLVNEHQAARQIINQEVVDLKANLEQRIDALHRANLLGEQLSQTQEILALREKDNQELNASLLSMTRELERMRGSLSWRLMGPFRRVRRLFG
;
A
#
# COMPACT_ATOMS: atom_id res chain seq x y z
N MET A 1 1.14 -49.92 14.85
CA MET A 1 1.30 -48.68 15.63
C MET A 1 1.02 -47.55 14.66
N MET A 2 0.01 -46.69 14.90
CA MET A 2 -0.22 -45.55 14.01
C MET A 2 0.97 -44.60 14.18
N ILE A 3 1.77 -44.43 13.14
CA ILE A 3 2.85 -43.44 13.11
C ILE A 3 2.16 -42.10 12.90
N SER A 4 2.34 -41.16 13.83
CA SER A 4 1.71 -39.84 13.77
C SER A 4 2.75 -38.76 14.03
N VAL A 5 2.60 -37.63 13.35
CA VAL A 5 3.46 -36.46 13.58
C VAL A 5 3.21 -35.97 15.01
N THR A 6 4.28 -35.87 15.81
CA THR A 6 4.19 -35.30 17.15
C THR A 6 3.81 -33.82 17.05
N ILE A 7 2.74 -33.40 17.71
CA ILE A 7 2.31 -32.00 17.74
C ILE A 7 3.09 -31.26 18.84
N ASN A 8 3.58 -30.06 18.54
CA ASN A 8 4.17 -29.15 19.52
C ASN A 8 3.61 -27.73 19.37
N ASN A 9 3.88 -26.84 20.33
CA ASN A 9 3.24 -25.52 20.36
C ASN A 9 3.81 -24.58 19.29
N SER A 10 5.10 -24.69 18.98
CA SER A 10 5.78 -23.82 18.02
C SER A 10 5.21 -23.92 16.60
N MET A 11 4.64 -25.07 16.21
CA MET A 11 4.02 -25.20 14.88
C MET A 11 2.82 -24.26 14.65
N PHE A 12 2.26 -23.67 15.70
CA PHE A 12 1.19 -22.66 15.62
C PHE A 12 1.68 -21.22 15.75
N MET A 13 3.00 -21.01 15.74
CA MET A 13 3.63 -19.69 15.84
C MET A 13 3.15 -18.78 14.69
N GLN A 14 2.68 -17.58 15.05
CA GLN A 14 2.36 -16.54 14.07
C GLN A 14 3.64 -15.78 13.68
N PRO A 15 4.03 -15.73 12.39
CA PRO A 15 5.23 -15.02 11.99
C PRO A 15 5.08 -13.51 12.22
N ARG A 16 6.13 -12.89 12.77
CA ARG A 16 6.19 -11.43 13.00
C ARG A 16 6.60 -10.65 11.77
N ASN A 17 7.23 -11.32 10.81
CA ASN A 17 7.64 -10.75 9.53
C ASN A 17 7.40 -11.80 8.44
N THR A 18 6.79 -11.38 7.35
CA THR A 18 6.40 -12.22 6.22
C THR A 18 6.82 -11.54 4.93
N PRO A 19 8.14 -11.43 4.66
CA PRO A 19 8.59 -10.85 3.40
C PRO A 19 8.14 -11.76 2.25
N GLU A 20 7.93 -11.17 1.07
CA GLU A 20 7.51 -11.92 -0.12
C GLU A 20 8.46 -13.08 -0.39
N SER A 21 7.92 -14.30 -0.34
CA SER A 21 8.69 -15.51 -0.54
C SER A 21 7.75 -16.68 -0.80
N ALA A 22 8.20 -17.58 -1.67
CA ALA A 22 7.57 -18.86 -1.87
C ALA A 22 7.62 -19.75 -0.62
N TRP A 23 8.52 -19.50 0.33
CA TRP A 23 8.82 -20.38 1.47
C TRP A 23 7.84 -20.28 2.65
N LEU A 24 7.00 -19.23 2.71
CA LEU A 24 6.19 -18.89 3.90
C LEU A 24 5.30 -20.06 4.42
N GLY A 25 4.89 -20.97 3.53
CA GLY A 25 4.14 -22.16 3.90
C GLY A 25 4.88 -23.14 4.82
N HIS A 26 6.21 -23.10 4.86
CA HIS A 26 7.06 -23.97 5.67
C HIS A 26 7.37 -23.44 7.08
N ILE A 27 6.96 -22.21 7.40
CA ILE A 27 7.16 -21.59 8.73
C ILE A 27 6.69 -22.50 9.89
N PRO A 28 5.52 -23.17 9.83
CA PRO A 28 5.08 -24.09 10.88
C PRO A 28 6.03 -25.27 11.09
N PHE A 29 6.60 -25.80 9.99
CA PHE A 29 7.58 -26.88 10.06
C PHE A 29 8.91 -26.41 10.64
N ALA A 30 9.38 -25.24 10.22
CA ALA A 30 10.61 -24.65 10.76
C ALA A 30 10.52 -24.41 12.27
N ALA A 31 9.39 -23.89 12.73
CA ALA A 31 9.15 -23.69 14.16
C ALA A 31 9.10 -25.03 14.91
N TRP A 32 8.35 -26.00 14.38
CA TRP A 32 8.27 -27.36 14.91
C TRP A 32 9.65 -28.03 15.04
N LEU A 33 10.48 -27.88 14.00
CA LEU A 33 11.82 -28.46 13.92
C LEU A 33 12.75 -27.84 14.97
N VAL A 34 12.73 -26.52 15.14
CA VAL A 34 13.57 -25.83 16.13
C VAL A 34 13.21 -26.23 17.56
N GLU A 35 11.91 -26.32 17.89
CA GLU A 35 11.47 -26.76 19.22
C GLU A 35 11.93 -28.20 19.51
N LEU A 36 11.87 -29.08 18.51
CA LEU A 36 12.23 -30.48 18.64
C LEU A 36 13.74 -30.70 18.72
N VAL A 37 14.51 -30.10 17.80
CA VAL A 37 15.95 -30.33 17.65
C VAL A 37 16.75 -29.53 18.67
N ARG A 38 16.29 -28.31 19.02
CA ARG A 38 17.02 -27.33 19.82
C ARG A 38 18.49 -27.25 19.39
N PRO A 39 18.76 -26.82 18.15
CA PRO A 39 20.11 -26.85 17.56
C PRO A 39 21.06 -25.90 18.29
N ASP A 40 22.34 -26.23 18.35
CA ASP A 40 23.37 -25.33 18.86
C ASP A 40 23.80 -24.35 17.76
N ILE A 41 23.88 -24.82 16.52
CA ILE A 41 24.18 -24.02 15.33
C ILE A 41 23.15 -24.29 14.23
N LEU A 42 22.56 -23.21 13.72
CA LEU A 42 21.72 -23.18 12.54
C LEU A 42 22.36 -22.30 11.47
N VAL A 43 22.51 -22.83 10.26
CA VAL A 43 23.03 -22.09 9.10
C VAL A 43 22.01 -22.15 7.97
N GLU A 44 21.79 -21.00 7.34
CA GLU A 44 21.06 -20.90 6.07
C GLU A 44 22.00 -20.40 4.97
N LEU A 45 21.95 -21.06 3.82
CA LEU A 45 22.64 -20.70 2.59
C LEU A 45 21.60 -20.23 1.57
N GLY A 46 21.66 -18.96 1.17
CA GLY A 46 20.64 -18.32 0.35
C GLY A 46 19.51 -17.79 1.22
N THR A 47 19.64 -16.52 1.62
CA THR A 47 18.71 -15.87 2.56
C THR A 47 17.81 -14.86 1.88
N HIS A 48 18.27 -14.19 0.83
CA HIS A 48 17.49 -13.21 0.08
C HIS A 48 16.80 -12.18 1.03
N ARG A 49 15.46 -12.11 1.04
CA ARG A 49 14.66 -11.23 1.92
C ARG A 49 14.48 -11.76 3.35
N GLY A 50 14.95 -12.97 3.65
CA GLY A 50 15.01 -13.56 4.99
C GLY A 50 13.74 -14.24 5.48
N ALA A 51 12.80 -14.63 4.61
CA ALA A 51 11.53 -15.25 5.02
C ALA A 51 11.74 -16.49 5.92
N SER A 52 12.55 -17.44 5.45
CA SER A 52 12.93 -18.65 6.18
C SER A 52 13.79 -18.34 7.39
N TYR A 53 14.84 -17.54 7.21
CA TYR A 53 15.78 -17.21 8.27
C TYR A 53 15.13 -16.53 9.47
N LEU A 54 14.28 -15.53 9.22
CA LEU A 54 13.60 -14.78 10.27
C LEU A 54 12.57 -15.68 10.99
N ALA A 55 11.95 -16.63 10.29
CA ALA A 55 11.08 -17.63 10.91
C ALA A 55 11.86 -18.58 11.83
N PHE A 56 13.04 -19.06 11.41
CA PHE A 56 13.94 -19.83 12.27
C PHE A 56 14.39 -19.03 13.50
N CYS A 57 14.82 -17.78 13.32
CA CYS A 57 15.23 -16.91 14.43
C CYS A 57 14.07 -16.65 15.41
N GLN A 58 12.86 -16.42 14.89
CA GLN A 58 11.68 -16.26 15.73
C GLN A 58 11.38 -17.52 16.53
N ALA A 59 11.48 -18.70 15.92
CA ALA A 59 11.27 -19.97 16.60
C ALA A 59 12.34 -20.22 17.68
N VAL A 60 13.61 -19.93 17.40
CA VAL A 60 14.72 -20.02 18.37
C VAL A 60 14.43 -19.14 19.59
N GLN A 61 14.04 -17.88 19.36
CA GLN A 61 13.70 -16.94 20.43
C GLN A 61 12.47 -17.42 21.23
N ALA A 62 11.41 -17.86 20.55
CA ALA A 62 10.18 -18.34 21.20
C ALA A 62 10.40 -19.60 22.04
N CYS A 63 11.29 -20.49 21.61
CA CYS A 63 11.61 -21.73 22.32
C CYS A 63 12.73 -21.56 23.35
N ALA A 64 13.31 -20.36 23.48
CA ALA A 64 14.53 -20.09 24.24
C ALA A 64 15.61 -21.16 23.95
N ALA A 65 15.80 -21.48 22.66
CA ALA A 65 16.79 -22.47 22.23
C ALA A 65 18.21 -21.86 22.35
N PRO A 66 19.23 -22.64 22.77
CA PRO A 66 20.61 -22.16 22.91
C PRO A 66 21.32 -22.06 21.54
N THR A 67 20.63 -21.53 20.54
CA THR A 67 21.04 -21.60 19.13
C THR A 67 21.79 -20.35 18.71
N ARG A 68 22.90 -20.53 18.00
CA ARG A 68 23.54 -19.48 17.19
C ARG A 68 23.09 -19.62 15.74
N CYS A 69 22.56 -18.55 15.18
CA CYS A 69 22.03 -18.58 13.81
C CYS A 69 22.92 -17.78 12.85
N TYR A 70 23.08 -18.28 11.62
CA TYR A 70 23.88 -17.63 10.58
C TYR A 70 23.15 -17.67 9.25
N ALA A 71 22.92 -16.51 8.65
CA ALA A 71 22.40 -16.38 7.29
C ALA A 71 23.56 -16.01 6.39
N VAL A 72 23.84 -16.82 5.39
CA VAL A 72 24.91 -16.61 4.43
C VAL A 72 24.31 -16.32 3.08
N ASP A 73 24.67 -15.18 2.50
CA ASP A 73 24.25 -14.74 1.18
C ASP A 73 25.22 -13.67 0.68
N THR A 74 25.34 -13.48 -0.63
CA THR A 74 26.10 -12.34 -1.18
C THR A 74 25.28 -11.05 -1.18
N TRP A 75 23.95 -11.17 -1.19
CA TRP A 75 22.99 -10.12 -1.50
C TRP A 75 23.36 -9.37 -2.79
N GLN A 76 23.70 -10.15 -3.83
CA GLN A 76 23.95 -9.67 -5.20
C GLN A 76 23.02 -10.32 -6.23
N GLY A 77 22.21 -11.30 -5.81
CA GLY A 77 21.35 -12.08 -6.70
C GLY A 77 22.05 -13.18 -7.48
N ASP A 78 21.26 -13.92 -8.25
CA ASP A 78 21.71 -15.04 -9.09
C ASP A 78 20.74 -15.25 -10.28
N GLU A 79 21.01 -16.28 -11.10
CA GLU A 79 20.23 -16.58 -12.30
C GLU A 79 18.74 -16.89 -12.01
N HIS A 80 18.41 -17.50 -10.88
CA HIS A 80 17.04 -17.88 -10.52
C HIS A 80 16.31 -16.83 -9.70
N ALA A 81 17.03 -16.10 -8.84
CA ALA A 81 16.46 -15.05 -7.99
C ALA A 81 16.45 -13.66 -8.66
N GLY A 82 17.21 -13.48 -9.74
CA GLY A 82 17.46 -12.18 -10.37
C GLY A 82 18.49 -11.35 -9.61
N GLU A 83 18.99 -10.29 -10.22
CA GLU A 83 19.93 -9.35 -9.58
C GLU A 83 19.19 -8.47 -8.55
N TYR A 84 19.78 -8.32 -7.36
CA TYR A 84 19.32 -7.42 -6.30
C TYR A 84 20.49 -7.01 -5.41
N GLY A 85 20.28 -5.98 -4.59
CA GLY A 85 21.32 -5.42 -3.73
C GLY A 85 20.80 -4.88 -2.41
N ASP A 86 21.23 -3.66 -2.07
CA ASP A 86 20.99 -3.04 -0.77
C ASP A 86 19.50 -2.78 -0.48
N GLU A 87 18.65 -2.69 -1.51
CA GLU A 87 17.20 -2.61 -1.37
C GLU A 87 16.56 -3.89 -0.79
N VAL A 88 17.24 -5.04 -0.89
CA VAL A 88 16.87 -6.29 -0.23
C VAL A 88 17.60 -6.42 1.10
N PHE A 89 18.91 -6.15 1.12
CA PHE A 89 19.75 -6.37 2.30
C PHE A 89 19.46 -5.40 3.44
N LEU A 90 19.33 -4.09 3.19
CA LEU A 90 19.21 -3.08 4.25
C LEU A 90 17.90 -3.22 5.06
N PRO A 91 16.72 -3.46 4.46
CA PRO A 91 15.50 -3.70 5.24
C PRO A 91 15.59 -4.95 6.11
N LEU A 92 16.19 -6.03 5.56
CA LEU A 92 16.43 -7.26 6.32
C LEU A 92 17.38 -6.99 7.50
N LEU A 93 18.50 -6.31 7.25
CA LEU A 93 19.50 -5.96 8.27
C LEU A 93 18.88 -5.13 9.40
N ASP A 94 18.10 -4.09 9.07
CA ASP A 94 17.45 -3.23 10.06
C ASP A 94 16.44 -4.01 10.92
N TYR A 95 15.63 -4.86 10.30
CA TYR A 95 14.72 -5.73 11.06
C TYR A 95 15.48 -6.75 11.91
N HIS A 96 16.47 -7.43 11.35
CA HIS A 96 17.30 -8.41 12.04
C HIS A 96 17.99 -7.82 13.26
N GLN A 97 18.67 -6.68 13.12
CA GLN A 97 19.42 -6.02 14.19
C GLN A 97 18.53 -5.67 15.39
N ARG A 98 17.30 -5.22 15.13
CA ARG A 98 16.35 -4.86 16.20
C ARG A 98 15.77 -6.06 16.94
N ASN A 99 15.78 -7.26 16.35
CA ASN A 99 15.01 -8.39 16.87
C ASN A 99 15.88 -9.60 17.29
N TYR A 100 17.02 -9.83 16.62
CA TYR A 100 17.75 -11.10 16.70
C TYR A 100 19.29 -10.95 16.84
N ALA A 101 19.82 -9.73 16.96
CA ALA A 101 21.27 -9.48 17.01
C ALA A 101 22.01 -10.18 18.18
N ASP A 102 21.31 -10.60 19.23
CA ASP A 102 21.95 -11.22 20.40
C ASP A 102 22.51 -12.63 20.11
N PHE A 103 21.93 -13.36 19.16
CA PHE A 103 22.31 -14.75 18.87
C PHE A 103 22.46 -15.07 17.37
N SER A 104 22.15 -14.11 16.49
CA SER A 104 22.11 -14.31 15.05
C SER A 104 23.02 -13.34 14.29
N ARG A 105 23.56 -13.77 13.14
CA ARG A 105 24.47 -12.99 12.29
C ARG A 105 24.08 -13.11 10.81
N LEU A 106 24.10 -11.99 10.09
CA LEU A 106 24.03 -11.94 8.63
C LEU A 106 25.46 -11.87 8.07
N MET A 107 25.85 -12.83 7.23
CA MET A 107 27.18 -13.00 6.66
C MET A 107 27.16 -12.70 5.16
N ARG A 108 27.51 -11.46 4.79
CA ARG A 108 27.52 -10.99 3.39
C ARG A 108 28.75 -11.49 2.62
N MET A 109 28.72 -12.75 2.21
CA MET A 109 29.82 -13.47 1.54
C MET A 109 29.32 -14.73 0.80
N ARG A 110 30.20 -15.39 0.04
CA ARG A 110 29.86 -16.67 -0.61
C ARG A 110 29.86 -17.83 0.39
N PHE A 111 29.17 -18.92 0.05
CA PHE A 111 29.01 -20.08 0.93
C PHE A 111 30.35 -20.78 1.21
N GLU A 112 31.24 -20.83 0.22
CA GLU A 112 32.57 -21.43 0.36
C GLU A 112 33.52 -20.57 1.20
N GLU A 113 33.22 -19.28 1.37
CA GLU A 113 33.96 -18.40 2.28
C GLU A 113 33.43 -18.56 3.72
N ALA A 114 32.11 -18.71 3.87
CA ALA A 114 31.48 -18.84 5.17
C ALA A 114 31.81 -20.15 5.88
N VAL A 115 32.03 -21.25 5.14
CA VAL A 115 32.32 -22.58 5.70
C VAL A 115 33.55 -22.60 6.63
N GLU A 116 34.53 -21.72 6.37
CA GLU A 116 35.76 -21.59 7.16
C GLU A 116 35.53 -21.04 8.58
N TYR A 117 34.38 -20.43 8.85
CA TYR A 117 34.03 -19.91 10.18
C TYR A 117 33.38 -20.96 11.09
N PHE A 118 33.18 -22.18 10.60
CA PHE A 118 32.51 -23.25 11.34
C PHE A 118 33.47 -24.41 11.61
N ASP A 119 33.47 -24.86 12.87
CA ASP A 119 34.18 -26.08 13.27
C ASP A 119 33.50 -27.31 12.68
N ASP A 120 34.30 -28.33 12.39
CA ASP A 120 33.77 -29.61 11.90
C ASP A 120 32.79 -30.23 12.89
N ARG A 121 31.73 -30.83 12.36
CA ARG A 121 30.69 -31.55 13.12
C ARG A 121 29.93 -30.70 14.15
N THR A 122 29.69 -29.44 13.86
CA THR A 122 28.98 -28.51 14.77
C THR A 122 27.64 -27.98 14.26
N VAL A 123 27.37 -28.04 12.96
CA VAL A 123 26.12 -27.54 12.36
C VAL A 123 25.01 -28.56 12.54
N ASP A 124 23.97 -28.20 13.29
CA ASP A 124 22.85 -29.09 13.59
C ASP A 124 21.66 -28.91 12.63
N ILE A 125 21.48 -27.69 12.10
CA ILE A 125 20.53 -27.45 11.01
C ILE A 125 21.26 -26.69 9.90
N LEU A 126 21.21 -27.24 8.69
CA LEU A 126 21.65 -26.58 7.47
C LEU A 126 20.47 -26.43 6.52
N HIS A 127 20.07 -25.21 6.22
CA HIS A 127 19.06 -24.91 5.20
C HIS A 127 19.74 -24.44 3.92
N ILE A 128 19.49 -25.14 2.81
CA ILE A 128 20.06 -24.84 1.50
C ILE A 128 18.93 -24.34 0.59
N ASP A 129 18.99 -23.06 0.24
CA ASP A 129 18.08 -22.34 -0.65
C ASP A 129 18.84 -21.30 -1.50
N GLY A 130 20.05 -21.68 -1.94
CA GLY A 130 20.89 -20.90 -2.85
C GLY A 130 20.49 -21.09 -4.32
N LEU A 131 21.47 -21.08 -5.23
CA LEU A 131 21.19 -21.28 -6.66
C LEU A 131 20.65 -22.69 -6.92
N HIS A 132 19.46 -22.77 -7.52
CA HIS A 132 18.71 -24.03 -7.67
C HIS A 132 19.14 -24.96 -8.83
N THR A 133 20.36 -24.82 -9.37
CA THR A 133 20.90 -25.79 -10.34
C THR A 133 21.36 -27.07 -9.63
N TYR A 134 21.53 -28.17 -10.37
CA TYR A 134 21.97 -29.44 -9.77
C TYR A 134 23.40 -29.32 -9.23
N GLU A 135 24.26 -28.66 -9.99
CA GLU A 135 25.67 -28.49 -9.67
C GLU A 135 25.86 -27.62 -8.43
N ALA A 136 25.09 -26.53 -8.30
CA ALA A 136 25.17 -25.61 -7.17
C ALA A 136 24.71 -26.28 -5.87
N VAL A 137 23.51 -26.84 -5.83
CA VAL A 137 23.01 -27.51 -4.60
C VAL A 137 23.89 -28.68 -4.16
N LYS A 138 24.46 -29.42 -5.12
CA LYS A 138 25.41 -30.49 -4.84
C LYS A 138 26.68 -29.94 -4.22
N ASN A 139 27.25 -28.90 -4.82
CA ASN A 139 28.43 -28.22 -4.30
C ASN A 139 28.20 -27.69 -2.88
N ASP A 140 27.05 -27.07 -2.63
CA ASP A 140 26.67 -26.52 -1.32
C ASP A 140 26.63 -27.62 -0.26
N PHE A 141 25.93 -28.73 -0.54
CA PHE A 141 25.86 -29.84 0.40
C PHE A 141 27.22 -30.51 0.64
N GLU A 142 27.98 -30.81 -0.42
CA GLU A 142 29.26 -31.51 -0.33
C GLU A 142 30.32 -30.65 0.40
N THR A 143 30.33 -29.33 0.15
CA THR A 143 31.23 -28.38 0.84
C THR A 143 30.94 -28.32 2.34
N TRP A 144 29.65 -28.32 2.72
CA TRP A 144 29.24 -28.21 4.12
C TRP A 144 29.18 -29.55 4.86
N GLN A 145 29.34 -30.67 4.17
CA GLN A 145 29.15 -32.01 4.76
C GLN A 145 30.05 -32.26 5.98
N ALA A 146 31.31 -31.80 5.97
CA ALA A 146 32.23 -31.96 7.09
C ALA A 146 31.80 -31.18 8.35
N LYS A 147 31.01 -30.12 8.18
CA LYS A 147 30.51 -29.25 9.25
C LYS A 147 29.28 -29.82 9.94
N LEU A 148 28.58 -30.77 9.32
CA LEU A 148 27.35 -31.36 9.86
C LEU A 148 27.62 -32.21 11.10
N SER A 149 26.88 -31.93 12.17
CA SER A 149 26.94 -32.68 13.42
C SER A 149 26.35 -34.10 13.29
N LYS A 150 26.46 -34.89 14.36
CA LYS A 150 25.88 -36.25 14.39
C LYS A 150 24.35 -36.28 14.46
N ARG A 151 23.72 -35.14 14.74
CA ARG A 151 22.27 -34.95 14.84
C ARG A 151 21.75 -34.00 13.76
N ALA A 152 22.51 -33.80 12.69
CA ALA A 152 22.23 -32.77 11.71
C ALA A 152 20.94 -33.05 10.93
N VAL A 153 20.19 -31.99 10.66
CA VAL A 153 19.06 -31.99 9.74
C VAL A 153 19.38 -31.03 8.61
N VAL A 154 19.39 -31.54 7.38
CA VAL A 154 19.63 -30.73 6.18
C VAL A 154 18.32 -30.53 5.44
N LEU A 155 18.04 -29.28 5.07
CA LEU A 155 16.83 -28.87 4.39
C LEU A 155 17.18 -28.41 2.97
N PHE A 156 16.44 -28.91 1.98
CA PHE A 156 16.58 -28.51 0.57
C PHE A 156 15.26 -27.91 0.11
N HIS A 157 15.27 -26.64 -0.29
CA HIS A 157 14.08 -25.99 -0.83
C HIS A 157 13.92 -26.26 -2.35
N ASP A 158 12.72 -26.04 -2.89
CA ASP A 158 12.39 -26.22 -4.32
C ASP A 158 12.55 -27.65 -4.89
N ILE A 159 12.41 -28.68 -4.05
CA ILE A 159 12.52 -30.09 -4.50
C ILE A 159 11.39 -30.53 -5.47
N ASN A 160 10.34 -29.73 -5.65
CA ASN A 160 9.26 -30.00 -6.61
C ASN A 160 9.29 -29.14 -7.88
N VAL A 161 10.25 -28.23 -8.03
CA VAL A 161 10.41 -27.45 -9.26
C VAL A 161 11.12 -28.29 -10.33
N ARG A 162 10.64 -28.25 -11.57
CA ARG A 162 11.16 -29.08 -12.70
C ARG A 162 11.52 -28.28 -13.95
N GLU A 163 11.28 -26.98 -13.92
CA GLU A 163 11.42 -26.08 -15.06
C GLU A 163 12.60 -25.10 -14.88
N ARG A 164 12.89 -24.28 -15.90
CA ARG A 164 13.88 -23.19 -15.85
C ARG A 164 15.30 -23.61 -15.42
N GLY A 165 15.71 -24.85 -15.68
CA GLY A 165 17.03 -25.34 -15.29
C GLY A 165 17.16 -25.82 -13.84
N PHE A 166 16.07 -25.83 -13.07
CA PHE A 166 16.09 -26.31 -11.69
C PHE A 166 16.53 -27.78 -11.61
N GLY A 167 17.53 -28.03 -10.77
CA GLY A 167 18.18 -29.33 -10.58
C GLY A 167 18.10 -29.86 -9.14
N VAL A 168 17.56 -29.10 -8.19
CA VAL A 168 17.49 -29.50 -6.77
C VAL A 168 16.81 -30.84 -6.58
N TRP A 169 15.72 -31.08 -7.30
CA TRP A 169 14.98 -32.34 -7.25
C TRP A 169 15.79 -33.57 -7.66
N LYS A 170 16.72 -33.42 -8.62
CA LYS A 170 17.58 -34.53 -9.08
C LYS A 170 18.54 -34.92 -7.97
N TYR A 171 19.18 -33.91 -7.35
CA TYR A 171 20.09 -34.13 -6.25
C TYR A 171 19.37 -34.68 -5.02
N TRP A 172 18.17 -34.17 -4.73
CA TRP A 172 17.30 -34.72 -3.69
C TRP A 172 16.97 -36.20 -3.92
N ASP A 173 16.62 -36.60 -5.15
CA ASP A 173 16.34 -38.00 -5.49
C ASP A 173 17.54 -38.93 -5.22
N GLU A 174 18.77 -38.45 -5.41
CA GLU A 174 19.98 -39.17 -5.04
C GLU A 174 20.13 -39.26 -3.51
N MET A 175 20.03 -38.12 -2.81
CA MET A 175 20.29 -38.04 -1.38
C MET A 175 19.27 -38.82 -0.53
N ARG A 176 17.99 -38.79 -0.90
CA ARG A 176 16.94 -39.51 -0.17
C ARG A 176 17.10 -41.03 -0.19
N THR A 177 17.94 -41.57 -1.09
CA THR A 177 18.28 -43.01 -1.10
C THR A 177 19.38 -43.37 -0.10
N GLN A 178 20.16 -42.38 0.34
CA GLN A 178 21.32 -42.55 1.21
C GLN A 178 21.01 -42.26 2.68
N TYR A 179 20.01 -41.41 2.95
CA TYR A 179 19.66 -40.96 4.29
C TYR A 179 18.15 -41.10 4.57
N PRO A 180 17.75 -41.31 5.84
CA PRO A 180 16.36 -41.14 6.24
C PRO A 180 15.87 -39.74 5.86
N SER A 181 14.70 -39.67 5.24
CA SER A 181 14.24 -38.44 4.62
C SER A 181 12.72 -38.30 4.64
N PHE A 182 12.26 -37.05 4.55
CA PHE A 182 10.86 -36.71 4.33
C PHE A 182 10.75 -35.60 3.27
N ALA A 183 9.72 -35.64 2.44
CA ALA A 183 9.50 -34.64 1.40
C ALA A 183 8.14 -33.95 1.60
N PHE A 184 8.19 -32.64 1.79
CA PHE A 184 7.02 -31.78 1.68
C PHE A 184 6.73 -31.47 0.22
N THR A 185 5.44 -31.46 -0.16
CA THR A 185 5.03 -31.26 -1.55
C THR A 185 4.40 -29.91 -1.87
N HIS A 186 3.95 -29.18 -0.84
CA HIS A 186 3.43 -27.82 -0.95
C HIS A 186 4.57 -26.81 -1.10
N THR A 187 4.25 -25.57 -1.52
CA THR A 187 5.21 -24.45 -1.39
C THR A 187 6.50 -24.71 -2.17
N HIS A 188 6.38 -25.29 -3.38
CA HIS A 188 7.50 -25.73 -4.25
C HIS A 188 8.37 -26.87 -3.69
N GLY A 189 8.04 -27.35 -2.50
CA GLY A 189 8.57 -28.55 -1.88
C GLY A 189 9.77 -28.29 -1.00
N LEU A 190 9.85 -29.04 0.10
CA LEU A 190 10.97 -29.00 1.04
C LEU A 190 11.43 -30.43 1.36
N GLY A 191 12.67 -30.74 1.03
CA GLY A 191 13.33 -31.98 1.40
C GLY A 191 13.92 -31.87 2.80
N VAL A 192 13.64 -32.85 3.66
CA VAL A 192 14.19 -32.97 5.02
C VAL A 192 15.07 -34.21 5.06
N LEU A 193 16.38 -34.03 5.21
CA LEU A 193 17.38 -35.09 5.24
C LEU A 193 17.97 -35.22 6.64
N LEU A 194 17.92 -36.42 7.22
CA LEU A 194 18.51 -36.68 8.54
C LEU A 194 19.95 -37.18 8.38
N VAL A 195 20.92 -36.33 8.72
CA VAL A 195 22.34 -36.61 8.58
C VAL A 195 22.96 -36.95 9.93
N GLY A 196 23.56 -38.12 10.02
CA GLY A 196 24.14 -38.64 11.25
C GLY A 196 23.18 -39.49 12.09
N PRO A 197 23.72 -40.27 13.05
CA PRO A 197 22.97 -41.33 13.74
C PRO A 197 22.13 -40.85 14.95
N GLU A 198 22.32 -39.61 15.43
CA GLU A 198 21.76 -39.14 16.71
C GLU A 198 20.47 -38.32 16.52
N GLN A 199 19.48 -38.90 15.85
CA GLN A 199 18.24 -38.22 15.47
C GLN A 199 17.12 -38.36 16.51
N PRO A 200 16.37 -37.28 16.83
CA PRO A 200 15.18 -37.37 17.67
C PRO A 200 14.15 -38.37 17.11
N GLN A 201 13.55 -39.19 17.98
CA GLN A 201 12.57 -40.19 17.56
C GLN A 201 11.40 -39.60 16.73
N PRO A 202 10.84 -38.41 17.07
CA PRO A 202 9.78 -37.82 16.25
C PRO A 202 10.19 -37.47 14.80
N LEU A 203 11.47 -37.17 14.54
CA LEU A 203 11.97 -36.96 13.18
C LEU A 203 12.11 -38.30 12.43
N LEU A 204 12.61 -39.33 13.10
CA LEU A 204 12.67 -40.67 12.52
C LEU A 204 11.27 -41.19 12.18
N ASP A 205 10.28 -40.91 13.03
CA ASP A 205 8.89 -41.26 12.80
C ASP A 205 8.31 -40.49 11.61
N LEU A 206 8.63 -39.20 11.47
CA LEU A 206 8.27 -38.40 10.28
C LEU A 206 8.82 -39.03 8.99
N CYS A 207 10.10 -39.43 8.98
CA CYS A 207 10.72 -40.07 7.80
C CYS A 207 10.20 -41.49 7.51
N ARG A 208 9.53 -42.14 8.48
CA ARG A 208 8.91 -43.46 8.32
C ARG A 208 7.45 -43.40 7.88
N LEU A 209 6.87 -42.21 7.76
CA LEU A 209 5.51 -42.06 7.26
C LEU A 209 5.41 -42.67 5.86
N ASP A 210 4.57 -43.69 5.72
CA ASP A 210 4.44 -44.46 4.50
C ASP A 210 3.39 -43.83 3.57
N VAL A 211 3.72 -43.75 2.28
CA VAL A 211 2.79 -43.33 1.23
C VAL A 211 1.69 -44.39 1.02
N ALA A 212 2.03 -45.67 1.13
CA ALA A 212 1.08 -46.76 0.90
C ALA A 212 -0.06 -46.79 1.94
N ASN A 213 0.22 -46.36 3.17
CA ASN A 213 -0.78 -46.27 4.24
C ASN A 213 -1.45 -44.89 4.33
N GLY A 214 -1.04 -43.93 3.50
CA GLY A 214 -1.59 -42.57 3.48
C GLY A 214 -1.05 -41.63 4.57
N ASP A 215 -0.20 -42.13 5.48
CA ASP A 215 0.35 -41.36 6.60
C ASP A 215 1.23 -40.20 6.12
N ALA A 216 2.03 -40.42 5.06
CA ALA A 216 2.83 -39.36 4.45
C ALA A 216 1.97 -38.21 3.86
N VAL A 217 0.77 -38.54 3.36
CA VAL A 217 -0.19 -37.56 2.85
C VAL A 217 -0.78 -36.75 3.99
N LEU A 218 -1.07 -37.38 5.13
CA LEU A 218 -1.57 -36.68 6.33
C LEU A 218 -0.51 -35.73 6.92
N GLY A 219 0.75 -36.17 7.02
CA GLY A 219 1.86 -35.32 7.45
C GLY A 219 2.04 -34.10 6.54
N ASN A 220 2.03 -34.32 5.23
CA ASN A 220 2.07 -33.22 4.25
C ASN A 220 0.89 -32.25 4.42
N ARG A 221 -0.33 -32.79 4.53
CA ARG A 221 -1.56 -31.99 4.66
C ARG A 221 -1.56 -31.17 5.95
N LEU A 222 -1.06 -31.70 7.06
CA LEU A 222 -0.97 -30.96 8.32
C LEU A 222 -0.18 -29.66 8.16
N PHE A 223 1.06 -29.77 7.68
CA PHE A 223 1.93 -28.60 7.52
C PHE A 223 1.45 -27.68 6.39
N ASP A 224 0.92 -28.21 5.28
CA ASP A 224 0.31 -27.42 4.22
C ASP A 224 -0.88 -26.58 4.72
N GLN A 225 -1.77 -27.17 5.54
CA GLN A 225 -2.89 -26.42 6.12
C GLN A 225 -2.42 -25.34 7.10
N LEU A 226 -1.43 -25.62 7.94
CA LEU A 226 -0.85 -24.60 8.82
C LEU A 226 -0.19 -23.47 8.02
N GLY A 227 0.53 -23.81 6.95
CA GLY A 227 1.13 -22.83 6.04
C GLY A 227 0.08 -21.95 5.34
N LYS A 228 -1.03 -22.54 4.89
CA LYS A 228 -2.16 -21.80 4.31
C LYS A 228 -2.80 -20.81 5.28
N LEU A 229 -2.83 -21.11 6.58
CA LEU A 229 -3.33 -20.18 7.58
C LEU A 229 -2.44 -18.92 7.68
N ILE A 230 -1.13 -19.06 7.50
CA ILE A 230 -0.21 -17.91 7.44
C ILE A 230 -0.53 -17.06 6.21
N GLY A 231 -0.67 -17.67 5.03
CA GLY A 231 -1.07 -16.97 3.80
C GLY A 231 -2.39 -16.22 3.97
N ALA A 232 -3.42 -16.89 4.51
CA ALA A 232 -4.72 -16.28 4.76
C ALA A 232 -4.65 -15.07 5.73
N ASN A 233 -3.81 -15.13 6.77
CA ASN A 233 -3.63 -13.99 7.68
C ASN A 233 -2.96 -12.79 6.99
N ILE A 234 -2.02 -13.03 6.08
CA ILE A 234 -1.38 -11.99 5.27
C ILE A 234 -2.41 -11.35 4.33
N ASP A 235 -3.23 -12.16 3.65
CA ASP A 235 -4.29 -11.69 2.76
C ASP A 235 -5.31 -10.83 3.51
N ILE A 236 -5.76 -11.28 4.69
CA ILE A 236 -6.67 -10.52 5.55
C ILE A 236 -6.06 -9.17 5.95
N GLY A 237 -4.78 -9.15 6.35
CA GLY A 237 -4.08 -7.92 6.70
C GLY A 237 -3.99 -6.94 5.52
N THR A 238 -3.69 -7.45 4.34
CA THR A 238 -3.59 -6.67 3.09
C THR A 238 -4.94 -6.07 2.71
N LEU A 239 -6.00 -6.89 2.75
CA LEU A 239 -7.37 -6.43 2.48
C LEU A 239 -7.83 -5.36 3.47
N ALA A 240 -7.49 -5.49 4.76
CA ALA A 240 -7.83 -4.49 5.77
C ALA A 240 -7.13 -3.14 5.52
N GLN A 241 -5.87 -3.16 5.09
CA GLN A 241 -5.12 -1.95 4.74
C GLN A 241 -5.70 -1.26 3.50
N GLU A 242 -6.00 -2.01 2.44
CA GLU A 242 -6.63 -1.48 1.23
C GLU A 242 -8.02 -0.92 1.52
N GLN A 243 -8.80 -1.58 2.38
CA GLN A 243 -10.09 -1.06 2.83
C GLN A 243 -9.93 0.29 3.56
N GLY A 244 -8.94 0.41 4.46
CA GLY A 244 -8.64 1.67 5.14
C GLY A 244 -8.25 2.79 4.16
N ARG A 245 -7.40 2.48 3.17
CA ARG A 245 -7.01 3.42 2.11
C ARG A 245 -8.20 3.89 1.28
N LEU A 246 -9.08 2.97 0.87
CA LEU A 246 -10.28 3.29 0.10
C LEU A 246 -11.27 4.14 0.91
N ILE A 247 -11.45 3.85 2.20
CA ILE A 247 -12.29 4.68 3.08
C ILE A 247 -11.73 6.11 3.17
N GLY A 248 -10.40 6.25 3.28
CA GLY A 248 -9.72 7.56 3.25
C GLY A 248 -10.05 8.35 1.98
N LEU A 249 -9.85 7.74 0.81
CA LEU A 249 -10.16 8.36 -0.48
C LEU A 249 -11.65 8.71 -0.64
N VAL A 250 -12.55 7.85 -0.17
CA VAL A 250 -13.99 8.12 -0.22
C VAL A 250 -14.34 9.35 0.63
N ASN A 251 -13.76 9.46 1.83
CA ASN A 251 -13.98 10.61 2.71
C ASN A 251 -13.45 11.91 2.08
N GLU A 252 -12.25 11.88 1.48
CA GLU A 252 -11.68 13.02 0.76
C GLU A 252 -12.57 13.47 -0.41
N HIS A 253 -13.02 12.52 -1.24
CA HIS A 253 -13.93 12.82 -2.35
C HIS A 253 -15.29 13.33 -1.88
N GLN A 254 -15.83 12.82 -0.77
CA GLN A 254 -17.07 13.31 -0.19
C GLN A 254 -16.92 14.75 0.31
N ALA A 255 -15.82 15.08 0.99
CA ALA A 255 -15.53 16.43 1.45
C ALA A 255 -15.39 17.42 0.27
N ALA A 256 -14.62 17.04 -0.77
CA ALA A 256 -14.48 17.84 -1.98
C ALA A 256 -15.82 18.06 -2.69
N ARG A 257 -16.66 17.00 -2.78
CA ARG A 257 -17.99 17.10 -3.37
C ARG A 257 -18.92 18.02 -2.58
N GLN A 258 -18.81 18.03 -1.25
CA GLN A 258 -19.59 18.93 -0.41
C GLN A 258 -19.20 20.40 -0.64
N ILE A 259 -17.90 20.68 -0.79
CA ILE A 259 -17.40 22.03 -1.12
C ILE A 259 -17.95 22.47 -2.49
N ILE A 260 -17.79 21.64 -3.52
CA ILE A 260 -18.28 21.95 -4.87
C ILE A 260 -19.80 22.16 -4.86
N ASN A 261 -20.55 21.33 -4.14
CA ASN A 261 -21.99 21.50 -4.03
C ASN A 261 -22.36 22.84 -3.37
N GLN A 262 -21.62 23.27 -2.35
CA GLN A 262 -21.83 24.56 -1.70
C GLN A 262 -21.53 25.72 -2.66
N GLU A 263 -20.41 25.67 -3.39
CA GLU A 263 -20.07 26.67 -4.41
C GLU A 263 -21.14 26.76 -5.51
N VAL A 264 -21.68 25.62 -5.95
CA VAL A 264 -22.77 25.60 -6.94
C VAL A 264 -24.04 26.26 -6.38
N VAL A 265 -24.36 26.04 -5.11
CA VAL A 265 -25.49 26.70 -4.45
C VAL A 265 -25.26 28.23 -4.39
N ASP A 266 -24.08 28.66 -3.98
CA ASP A 266 -23.73 30.07 -3.85
C ASP A 266 -23.74 30.80 -5.21
N LEU A 267 -23.20 30.15 -6.26
CA LEU A 267 -23.21 30.67 -7.63
C LEU A 267 -24.62 30.78 -8.19
N LYS A 268 -25.50 29.80 -7.93
CA LYS A 268 -26.92 29.88 -8.33
C LYS A 268 -27.62 31.06 -7.67
N ALA A 269 -27.42 31.25 -6.37
CA ALA A 269 -28.00 32.39 -5.64
C ALA A 269 -27.49 33.74 -6.19
N ASN A 270 -26.19 33.84 -6.51
CA ASN A 270 -25.63 35.05 -7.13
C ASN A 270 -26.23 35.32 -8.52
N LEU A 271 -26.40 34.26 -9.32
CA LEU A 271 -26.99 34.38 -10.65
C LEU A 271 -28.43 34.86 -10.59
N GLU A 272 -29.25 34.33 -9.68
CA GLU A 272 -30.62 34.79 -9.44
C GLU A 272 -30.66 36.28 -9.06
N GLN A 273 -29.80 36.71 -8.13
CA GLN A 273 -29.71 38.13 -7.77
C GLN A 273 -29.32 39.03 -8.95
N ARG A 274 -28.43 38.57 -9.82
CA ARG A 274 -28.03 39.31 -11.04
C ARG A 274 -29.17 39.39 -12.06
N ILE A 275 -29.94 38.32 -12.23
CA ILE A 275 -31.13 38.31 -13.10
C ILE A 275 -32.15 39.33 -12.58
N ASP A 276 -32.42 39.36 -11.28
CA ASP A 276 -33.33 40.34 -10.67
C ASP A 276 -32.83 41.79 -10.79
N ALA A 277 -31.51 41.99 -10.66
CA ALA A 277 -30.89 43.30 -10.86
C ALA A 277 -31.02 43.76 -12.32
N LEU A 278 -30.80 42.88 -13.29
CA LEU A 278 -30.98 43.15 -14.72
C LEU A 278 -32.45 43.49 -15.03
N HIS A 279 -33.40 42.75 -14.46
CA HIS A 279 -34.82 43.02 -14.66
C HIS A 279 -35.21 44.42 -14.14
N ARG A 280 -34.73 44.79 -12.95
CA ARG A 280 -34.91 46.14 -12.39
C ARG A 280 -34.25 47.23 -13.23
N ALA A 281 -33.04 47.00 -13.73
CA ALA A 281 -32.35 47.95 -14.59
C ALA A 281 -33.11 48.21 -15.90
N ASN A 282 -33.68 47.16 -16.51
CA ASN A 282 -34.51 47.30 -17.71
C ASN A 282 -35.77 48.14 -17.45
N LEU A 283 -36.50 47.86 -16.36
CA LEU A 283 -37.66 48.65 -15.94
C LEU A 283 -37.34 50.14 -15.74
N LEU A 284 -36.21 50.43 -15.07
CA LEU A 284 -35.74 51.81 -14.89
C LEU A 284 -35.38 52.47 -16.23
N GLY A 285 -34.77 51.73 -17.16
CA GLY A 285 -34.48 52.19 -18.51
C GLY A 285 -35.74 52.58 -19.30
N GLU A 286 -36.79 51.76 -19.21
CA GLU A 286 -38.10 52.06 -19.82
C GLU A 286 -38.74 53.31 -19.21
N GLN A 287 -38.73 53.43 -17.88
CA GLN A 287 -39.24 54.61 -17.18
C GLN A 287 -38.47 55.89 -17.54
N LEU A 288 -37.13 55.79 -17.68
CA LEU A 288 -36.29 56.90 -18.09
C LEU A 288 -36.63 57.35 -19.51
N SER A 289 -36.82 56.41 -20.44
CA SER A 289 -37.25 56.73 -21.81
C SER A 289 -38.59 57.48 -21.81
N GLN A 290 -39.58 57.00 -21.05
CA GLN A 290 -40.89 57.65 -20.95
C GLN A 290 -40.78 59.06 -20.34
N THR A 291 -39.97 59.24 -19.30
CA THR A 291 -39.77 60.56 -18.69
C THR A 291 -39.02 61.52 -19.60
N GLN A 292 -38.06 61.04 -20.40
CA GLN A 292 -37.40 61.84 -21.43
C GLN A 292 -38.38 62.31 -22.52
N GLU A 293 -39.29 61.44 -22.97
CA GLU A 293 -40.35 61.83 -23.92
C GLU A 293 -41.28 62.90 -23.33
N ILE A 294 -41.72 62.74 -22.08
CA ILE A 294 -42.57 63.72 -21.39
C ILE A 294 -41.83 65.05 -21.21
N LEU A 295 -40.55 65.02 -20.85
CA LEU A 295 -39.73 66.23 -20.71
C LEU A 295 -39.58 66.95 -22.05
N ALA A 296 -39.28 66.23 -23.13
CA ALA A 296 -39.19 66.81 -24.47
C ALA A 296 -40.51 67.48 -24.90
N LEU A 297 -41.65 66.86 -24.58
CA LEU A 297 -42.97 67.46 -24.83
C LEU A 297 -43.18 68.74 -24.02
N ARG A 298 -42.85 68.72 -22.71
CA ARG A 298 -42.97 69.89 -21.84
C ARG A 298 -42.02 71.02 -22.23
N GLU A 299 -40.83 70.71 -22.72
CA GLU A 299 -39.89 71.71 -23.23
C GLU A 299 -40.47 72.41 -24.47
N LYS A 300 -41.08 71.65 -25.38
CA LYS A 300 -41.80 72.20 -26.53
C LYS A 300 -42.97 73.10 -26.08
N ASP A 301 -43.81 72.63 -25.16
CA ASP A 301 -44.93 73.42 -24.62
C ASP A 301 -44.42 74.72 -23.98
N ASN A 302 -43.33 74.68 -23.21
CA ASN A 302 -42.73 75.86 -22.60
C ASN A 302 -42.18 76.84 -23.66
N GLN A 303 -41.57 76.34 -24.74
CA GLN A 303 -41.12 77.19 -25.85
C GLN A 303 -42.30 77.89 -26.53
N GLU A 304 -43.40 77.17 -26.78
CA GLU A 304 -44.63 77.72 -27.35
C GLU A 304 -45.27 78.77 -26.42
N LEU A 305 -45.36 78.47 -25.11
CA LEU A 305 -45.87 79.40 -24.11
C LEU A 305 -45.02 80.68 -24.05
N ASN A 306 -43.69 80.53 -24.03
CA ASN A 306 -42.76 81.66 -24.02
C ASN A 306 -42.87 82.50 -25.29
N ALA A 307 -43.03 81.87 -26.46
CA ALA A 307 -43.25 82.59 -27.72
C ALA A 307 -44.56 83.38 -27.70
N SER A 308 -45.64 82.78 -27.16
CA SER A 308 -46.93 83.44 -26.98
C SER A 308 -46.85 84.61 -26.00
N LEU A 309 -46.19 84.43 -24.86
CA LEU A 309 -45.92 85.49 -23.88
C LEU A 309 -45.14 86.65 -24.50
N LEU A 310 -44.10 86.36 -25.28
CA LEU A 310 -43.33 87.38 -26.01
C LEU A 310 -44.21 88.14 -27.01
N SER A 311 -45.07 87.42 -27.75
CA SER A 311 -46.02 88.03 -28.68
C SER A 311 -46.98 88.98 -27.95
N MET A 312 -47.60 88.50 -26.87
CA MET A 312 -48.56 89.26 -26.08
C MET A 312 -47.91 90.47 -25.38
N THR A 313 -46.65 90.33 -24.95
CA THR A 313 -45.85 91.43 -24.40
C THR A 313 -45.57 92.49 -25.47
N ARG A 314 -45.20 92.09 -26.69
CA ARG A 314 -45.04 93.01 -27.83
C ARG A 314 -46.35 93.69 -28.20
N GLU A 315 -47.49 92.99 -28.14
CA GLU A 315 -48.81 93.59 -28.37
C GLU A 315 -49.17 94.61 -27.29
N LEU A 316 -48.91 94.30 -26.01
CA LEU A 316 -49.08 95.24 -24.91
C LEU A 316 -48.17 96.46 -25.04
N GLU A 317 -46.92 96.28 -25.47
CA GLU A 317 -46.01 97.39 -25.76
C GLU A 317 -46.50 98.24 -26.94
N ARG A 318 -46.98 97.61 -28.03
CA ARG A 318 -47.62 98.32 -29.16
C ARG A 318 -48.85 99.10 -28.72
N MET A 319 -49.72 98.50 -27.91
CA MET A 319 -50.87 99.19 -27.32
C MET A 319 -50.43 100.35 -26.43
N ARG A 320 -49.43 100.16 -25.56
CA ARG A 320 -48.85 101.23 -24.71
C ARG A 320 -48.21 102.36 -25.53
N GLY A 321 -47.65 102.05 -26.69
CA GLY A 321 -47.07 103.00 -27.64
C GLY A 321 -48.09 103.72 -28.54
N SER A 322 -49.33 103.22 -28.63
CA SER A 322 -50.37 103.78 -29.50
C SER A 322 -50.91 105.15 -29.04
N LEU A 323 -51.37 105.95 -30.00
CA LEU A 323 -51.95 107.30 -29.77
C LEU A 323 -53.14 107.28 -28.81
N SER A 324 -54.02 106.28 -28.88
CA SER A 324 -55.19 106.15 -28.01
C SER A 324 -54.83 105.87 -26.56
N TRP A 325 -53.80 105.05 -26.30
CA TRP A 325 -53.31 104.78 -24.94
C TRP A 325 -52.65 106.02 -24.31
N ARG A 326 -51.93 106.81 -25.12
CA ARG A 326 -51.34 108.08 -24.68
C ARG A 326 -52.40 109.15 -24.38
N LEU A 327 -53.47 109.22 -25.18
CA LEU A 327 -54.62 110.12 -24.96
C LEU A 327 -55.42 109.80 -23.68
N MET A 328 -55.56 108.52 -23.31
CA MET A 328 -56.26 108.08 -22.08
C MET A 328 -55.38 108.08 -20.82
N GLY A 329 -54.17 108.66 -20.88
CA GLY A 329 -53.25 108.79 -19.74
C GLY A 329 -53.82 109.58 -18.54
N PRO A 330 -54.47 110.75 -18.75
CA PRO A 330 -55.04 111.55 -17.67
C PRO A 330 -56.17 110.83 -16.91
N PHE A 331 -57.09 110.18 -17.62
CA PHE A 331 -58.22 109.46 -17.02
C PHE A 331 -57.81 108.23 -16.17
N ARG A 332 -56.71 107.56 -16.53
CA ARG A 332 -56.19 106.44 -15.73
C ARG A 332 -55.49 106.86 -14.45
N ARG A 333 -54.89 108.05 -14.45
CA ARG A 333 -54.26 108.63 -13.26
C ARG A 333 -55.32 108.99 -12.20
N VAL A 334 -56.52 109.39 -12.65
CA VAL A 334 -57.69 109.63 -11.78
C VAL A 334 -58.24 108.32 -11.18
N ARG A 335 -58.29 107.23 -11.94
CA ARG A 335 -58.78 105.94 -11.42
C ARG A 335 -57.86 105.29 -10.37
N ARG A 336 -56.53 105.47 -10.47
CA ARG A 336 -55.56 104.99 -9.46
C ARG A 336 -55.53 105.83 -8.17
N LEU A 337 -56.14 107.01 -8.16
CA LEU A 337 -56.31 107.83 -6.94
C LEU A 337 -57.55 107.42 -6.14
N PHE A 338 -58.41 106.53 -6.67
CA PHE A 338 -59.65 106.08 -6.04
C PHE A 338 -59.87 104.55 -6.14
N GLY A 339 -58.79 103.77 -6.26
CA GLY A 339 -58.84 102.32 -6.34
C GLY A 339 -57.58 101.68 -5.79
#